data_AF-A0A9X4KUD2-F1
#
_entry.id   AF-A0A9X4KUD2-F1
#
_cell.length_a   1.000
_cell.length_b   1.000
_cell.length_c   1.000
_cell.angle_alpha   90.00
_cell.angle_beta   90.00
_cell.angle_gamma   90.00
#
_symmetry.space_group_name_H-M   'P 1'
#
loop_
_entity.id
_entity.type
_entity.pdbx_description
1 polymer ?
#
loop_
_entity_poly.entity_id
_entity_poly.type
_entity_poly.pdbx_seq_one_letter_code
_entity_poly.pdbx_strand_id
1 'polypeptide(L)'
;MPTIITGPIDRMRRAFGAIAVYVRESRFGSRSIVGIHMEGPYLSAEDGSRGAHPAAHIRDPDWDEYQRLQEAAEGLIRMVTIAPERQGAIPFIRRLSDAGVVVAIGHTRAGAEQLEEAVQAGARVSTHLGNGSEPMLPRHPNYIWQQLADDRLWATFIPDGHHLAPPVLKAMLRAKRDKALFVSDSVRFGGMAPGAYGSPIGGQVVLQANGLLHTAADPNILAGSASSLADGIANVVRFTDLSLAEAVQAVTIRPAKLMGFEALGALRPGMRADLTLFRYEPGGAVVVTETVAAGASVYRR
;
A
#
# COMPACT_ATOMS: atom_id res chain seq x y z
N MET A 1 3.84 1.03 -6.53
CA MET A 1 4.52 -0.25 -6.81
C MET A 1 3.43 -1.30 -6.99
N PRO A 2 3.55 -2.25 -7.92
CA PRO A 2 2.70 -3.43 -7.90
C PRO A 2 2.87 -4.17 -6.57
N THR A 3 1.77 -4.70 -6.03
CA THR A 3 1.75 -5.42 -4.76
C THR A 3 1.42 -6.89 -5.02
N ILE A 4 2.24 -7.79 -4.47
CA ILE A 4 1.98 -9.22 -4.43
C ILE A 4 1.56 -9.58 -3.01
N ILE A 5 0.35 -10.13 -2.89
CA ILE A 5 -0.27 -10.50 -1.62
C ILE A 5 -0.07 -11.97 -1.26
N THR A 6 -0.30 -12.30 0.02
CA THR A 6 -0.29 -13.66 0.60
C THR A 6 -0.83 -14.75 -0.34
N GLY A 7 -0.03 -15.79 -0.56
CA GLY A 7 -0.41 -16.96 -1.34
C GLY A 7 0.49 -18.17 -1.14
N PRO A 8 0.24 -19.26 -1.90
CA PRO A 8 1.21 -20.34 -2.03
C PRO A 8 2.52 -19.79 -2.59
N ILE A 9 3.65 -20.26 -2.06
CA ILE A 9 4.99 -19.81 -2.46
C ILE A 9 5.17 -19.84 -3.98
N ASP A 10 4.73 -20.90 -4.66
CA ASP A 10 4.86 -21.03 -6.11
C ASP A 10 4.07 -19.98 -6.89
N ARG A 11 2.89 -19.59 -6.39
CA ARG A 11 2.09 -18.52 -6.99
C ARG A 11 2.78 -17.18 -6.83
N MET A 12 3.27 -16.89 -5.62
CA MET A 12 4.00 -15.66 -5.33
C MET A 12 5.27 -15.58 -6.19
N ARG A 13 6.08 -16.64 -6.23
CA ARG A 13 7.28 -16.74 -7.06
C ARG A 13 7.00 -16.47 -8.54
N ARG A 14 5.95 -17.08 -9.10
CA ARG A 14 5.54 -16.82 -10.49
C ARG A 14 5.12 -15.37 -10.70
N ALA A 15 4.41 -14.76 -9.75
CA ALA A 15 3.97 -13.37 -9.87
C ALA A 15 5.14 -12.39 -9.81
N PHE A 16 6.09 -12.58 -8.87
CA PHE A 16 7.33 -11.81 -8.81
C PHE A 16 8.14 -11.94 -10.10
N GLY A 17 8.35 -13.18 -10.58
CA GLY A 17 9.07 -13.45 -11.82
C GLY A 17 8.42 -12.83 -13.06
N ALA A 18 7.08 -12.85 -13.14
CA ALA A 18 6.36 -12.20 -14.23
C ALA A 18 6.57 -10.67 -14.24
N ILE A 19 6.60 -10.03 -13.06
CA ILE A 19 6.90 -8.60 -12.96
C ILE A 19 8.36 -8.32 -13.35
N ALA A 20 9.30 -9.15 -12.90
CA ALA A 20 10.72 -9.01 -13.26
C ALA A 20 10.95 -9.11 -14.77
N VAL A 21 10.34 -10.12 -15.41
CA VAL A 21 10.33 -10.28 -16.87
C VAL A 21 9.74 -9.05 -17.55
N TYR A 22 8.59 -8.55 -17.08
CA TYR A 22 7.99 -7.34 -17.64
C TYR A 22 8.91 -6.12 -17.50
N VAL A 23 9.55 -5.94 -16.34
CA VAL A 23 10.50 -4.84 -16.09
C VAL A 23 11.68 -4.87 -17.06
N ARG A 24 12.23 -6.06 -17.31
CA ARG A 24 13.37 -6.27 -18.21
C ARG A 24 13.02 -6.12 -19.68
N GLU A 25 11.89 -6.69 -20.11
CA GLU A 25 11.61 -6.91 -21.53
C GLU A 25 10.61 -5.89 -22.12
N SER A 26 9.76 -5.28 -21.29
CA SER A 26 8.80 -4.28 -21.77
C SER A 26 9.45 -2.92 -21.96
N ARG A 27 9.11 -2.25 -23.07
CA ARG A 27 9.46 -0.84 -23.33
C ARG A 27 9.12 0.09 -22.16
N PHE A 28 8.04 -0.21 -21.44
CA PHE A 28 7.55 0.59 -20.32
C PHE A 28 7.88 -0.01 -18.95
N GLY A 29 8.41 -1.23 -18.88
CA GLY A 29 8.59 -1.97 -17.64
C GLY A 29 9.46 -1.24 -16.62
N SER A 30 10.74 -1.09 -16.93
CA SER A 30 11.72 -0.35 -16.12
C SER A 30 11.39 1.14 -15.93
N ARG A 31 10.49 1.68 -16.77
CA ARG A 31 9.98 3.04 -16.62
C ARG A 31 8.90 3.08 -15.53
N SER A 32 7.91 2.20 -15.57
CA SER A 32 6.73 2.32 -14.72
C SER A 32 6.85 1.61 -13.38
N ILE A 33 7.75 0.64 -13.25
CA ILE A 33 7.89 -0.19 -12.04
C ILE A 33 9.28 0.00 -11.45
N VAL A 34 9.33 0.63 -10.29
CA VAL A 34 10.56 0.97 -9.55
C VAL A 34 10.87 -0.02 -8.41
N GLY A 35 9.99 -1.00 -8.23
CA GLY A 35 10.04 -1.99 -7.17
C GLY A 35 8.69 -2.66 -6.98
N ILE A 36 8.68 -3.71 -6.17
CA ILE A 36 7.53 -4.53 -5.83
C ILE A 36 7.33 -4.47 -4.32
N HIS A 37 6.07 -4.37 -3.91
CA HIS A 37 5.65 -4.50 -2.52
C HIS A 37 5.17 -5.93 -2.28
N MET A 38 5.74 -6.60 -1.29
CA MET A 38 5.31 -7.91 -0.81
C MET A 38 4.43 -7.71 0.43
N GLU A 39 3.12 -7.91 0.30
CA GLU A 39 2.17 -7.76 1.41
C GLU A 39 1.78 -9.14 1.95
N GLY A 40 2.49 -9.56 3.00
CA GLY A 40 2.45 -10.94 3.48
C GLY A 40 3.42 -11.86 2.73
N PRO A 41 3.47 -13.15 3.08
CA PRO A 41 2.46 -13.92 3.82
C PRO A 41 2.60 -13.86 5.35
N TYR A 42 3.56 -13.08 5.85
CA TYR A 42 3.92 -13.00 7.27
C TYR A 42 3.02 -12.05 8.06
N LEU A 43 1.70 -12.21 7.92
CA LEU A 43 0.70 -11.36 8.55
C LEU A 43 0.05 -12.05 9.75
N SER A 44 -0.80 -11.36 10.50
CA SER A 44 -1.56 -11.96 11.60
C SER A 44 -2.40 -13.15 11.13
N ALA A 45 -2.48 -14.19 11.96
CA ALA A 45 -3.37 -15.33 11.69
C ALA A 45 -4.83 -15.03 12.07
N GLU A 46 -5.04 -14.07 12.97
CA GLU A 46 -6.33 -13.74 13.57
C GLU A 46 -7.28 -13.10 12.56
N ASP A 47 -8.55 -13.49 12.61
CA ASP A 47 -9.60 -12.84 11.82
C ASP A 47 -9.73 -11.36 12.21
N GLY A 48 -10.12 -10.52 11.25
CA GLY A 48 -10.06 -9.06 11.40
C GLY A 48 -8.67 -8.52 11.06
N SER A 49 -7.67 -8.80 11.90
CA SER A 49 -6.29 -8.32 11.67
C SER A 49 -5.67 -8.90 10.40
N ARG A 50 -5.98 -10.15 10.02
CA ARG A 50 -5.56 -10.74 8.74
C ARG A 50 -6.16 -10.03 7.51
N GLY A 51 -7.28 -9.32 7.69
CA GLY A 51 -8.08 -8.80 6.60
C GLY A 51 -8.54 -9.90 5.64
N ALA A 52 -8.61 -9.57 4.34
CA ALA A 52 -9.07 -10.48 3.30
C ALA A 52 -7.99 -11.48 2.82
N HIS A 53 -6.82 -11.55 3.47
CA HIS A 53 -5.76 -12.49 3.10
C HIS A 53 -6.18 -13.94 3.41
N PRO A 54 -5.81 -14.91 2.54
CA PRO A 54 -6.21 -16.30 2.70
C PRO A 54 -5.51 -16.96 3.89
N ALA A 55 -6.31 -17.38 4.89
CA ALA A 55 -5.83 -18.00 6.13
C ALA A 55 -4.86 -19.17 5.90
N ALA A 56 -5.16 -20.02 4.91
CA ALA A 56 -4.37 -21.21 4.57
C ALA A 56 -2.93 -20.93 4.11
N HIS A 57 -2.59 -19.66 3.88
CA HIS A 57 -1.26 -19.26 3.40
C HIS A 57 -0.54 -18.31 4.35
N ILE A 58 -1.17 -17.93 5.46
CA ILE A 58 -0.49 -17.20 6.53
C ILE A 58 0.52 -18.11 7.22
N ARG A 59 1.75 -17.60 7.43
CA ARG A 59 2.86 -18.35 8.02
C ARG A 59 3.88 -17.41 8.66
N ASP A 60 4.76 -17.95 9.49
CA ASP A 60 5.83 -17.16 10.10
C ASP A 60 6.88 -16.74 9.06
N PRO A 61 7.58 -15.61 9.30
CA PRO A 61 8.72 -15.19 8.50
C PRO A 61 9.76 -16.29 8.32
N ASP A 62 10.14 -16.52 7.08
CA ASP A 62 11.21 -17.43 6.69
C ASP A 62 12.15 -16.70 5.74
N TRP A 63 13.42 -16.58 6.14
CA TRP A 63 14.44 -15.91 5.34
C TRP A 63 14.74 -16.64 4.03
N ASP A 64 14.76 -17.97 4.03
CA ASP A 64 15.07 -18.75 2.84
C ASP A 64 13.89 -18.70 1.85
N GLU A 65 12.66 -18.63 2.34
CA GLU A 65 11.49 -18.29 1.51
C GLU A 65 11.64 -16.89 0.90
N TYR A 66 11.91 -15.87 1.71
CA TYR A 66 12.09 -14.50 1.20
C TYR A 66 13.19 -14.42 0.14
N GLN A 67 14.35 -15.07 0.35
CA GLN A 67 15.44 -15.07 -0.63
C GLN A 67 15.03 -15.68 -1.96
N ARG A 68 14.30 -16.80 -1.95
CA ARG A 68 13.78 -17.42 -3.18
C ARG A 68 12.80 -16.51 -3.92
N LEU A 69 11.96 -15.78 -3.18
CA LEU A 69 11.03 -14.81 -3.76
C LEU A 69 11.78 -13.58 -4.31
N GLN A 70 12.79 -13.09 -3.59
CA GLN A 70 13.61 -11.95 -3.99
C GLN A 70 14.49 -12.26 -5.20
N GLU A 71 15.01 -13.48 -5.29
CA GLU A 71 15.71 -13.99 -6.46
C GLU A 71 14.78 -14.05 -7.68
N ALA A 72 13.58 -14.60 -7.52
CA ALA A 72 12.58 -14.62 -8.59
C ALA A 72 12.14 -13.21 -9.01
N ALA A 73 12.16 -12.25 -8.09
CA ALA A 73 11.90 -10.84 -8.35
C ALA A 73 13.10 -10.10 -8.97
N GLU A 74 14.25 -10.74 -9.17
CA GLU A 74 15.49 -10.11 -9.62
C GLU A 74 15.90 -8.90 -8.76
N GLY A 75 15.70 -9.02 -7.43
CA GLY A 75 15.99 -7.96 -6.47
C GLY A 75 14.95 -6.84 -6.40
N LEU A 76 13.83 -6.96 -7.12
CA LEU A 76 12.81 -5.90 -7.18
C LEU A 76 11.90 -5.82 -5.95
N ILE A 77 11.94 -6.73 -4.98
CA ILE A 77 11.17 -6.55 -3.73
C ILE A 77 11.85 -5.42 -2.94
N ARG A 78 11.16 -4.28 -2.87
CA ARG A 78 11.67 -3.05 -2.21
C ARG A 78 10.93 -2.74 -0.92
N MET A 79 9.77 -3.35 -0.71
CA MET A 79 8.96 -3.15 0.49
C MET A 79 8.29 -4.45 0.90
N VAL A 80 8.24 -4.72 2.21
CA VAL A 80 7.58 -5.89 2.79
C VAL A 80 6.64 -5.45 3.92
N THR A 81 5.38 -5.86 3.87
CA THR A 81 4.45 -5.74 5.02
C THR A 81 4.45 -7.02 5.83
N ILE A 82 4.64 -6.87 7.15
CA ILE A 82 4.76 -7.94 8.13
C ILE A 82 4.00 -7.58 9.41
N ALA A 83 3.45 -8.59 10.07
CA ALA A 83 2.86 -8.47 11.40
C ALA A 83 3.93 -8.80 12.47
N PRO A 84 4.35 -7.83 13.31
CA PRO A 84 5.49 -8.01 14.22
C PRO A 84 5.22 -8.98 15.37
N GLU A 85 3.97 -9.39 15.62
CA GLU A 85 3.64 -10.42 16.60
C GLU A 85 3.99 -11.85 16.15
N ARG A 86 4.33 -12.05 14.86
CA ARG A 86 4.70 -13.37 14.33
C ARG A 86 6.04 -13.87 14.90
N GLN A 87 6.17 -15.19 15.03
CA GLN A 87 7.40 -15.77 15.56
C GLN A 87 8.57 -15.47 14.61
N GLY A 88 9.65 -14.90 15.15
CA GLY A 88 10.83 -14.54 14.35
C GLY A 88 10.70 -13.25 13.54
N ALA A 89 9.60 -12.49 13.69
CA ALA A 89 9.42 -11.24 12.95
C ALA A 89 10.48 -10.19 13.25
N ILE A 90 10.78 -9.90 14.52
CA ILE A 90 11.76 -8.85 14.88
C ILE A 90 13.15 -9.06 14.26
N PRO A 91 13.81 -10.22 14.37
CA PRO A 91 15.09 -10.43 13.69
C PRO A 91 14.97 -10.41 12.16
N PHE A 92 13.85 -10.87 11.60
CA PHE A 92 13.58 -10.80 10.17
C PHE A 92 13.44 -9.36 9.66
N ILE A 93 12.73 -8.50 10.41
CA ILE A 93 12.59 -7.05 10.15
C ILE A 93 13.97 -6.40 10.10
N ARG A 94 14.83 -6.69 11.09
CA ARG A 94 16.20 -6.15 11.13
C ARG A 94 16.98 -6.56 9.88
N ARG A 95 16.93 -7.84 9.52
CA ARG A 95 17.64 -8.37 8.35
C ARG A 95 17.15 -7.76 7.03
N LEU A 96 15.85 -7.51 6.88
CA LEU A 96 15.30 -6.80 5.72
C LEU A 96 15.76 -5.33 5.68
N SER A 97 15.73 -4.65 6.83
CA SER A 97 16.16 -3.25 6.93
C SER A 97 17.65 -3.09 6.57
N ASP A 98 18.50 -3.98 7.09
CA ASP A 98 19.94 -4.02 6.78
C ASP A 98 20.20 -4.30 5.29
N ALA A 99 19.31 -5.05 4.63
CA ALA A 99 19.35 -5.30 3.18
C ALA A 99 18.78 -4.14 2.34
N GLY A 100 18.38 -3.03 2.97
CA GLY A 100 17.83 -1.84 2.29
C GLY A 100 16.38 -2.01 1.82
N VAL A 101 15.64 -2.97 2.37
CA VAL A 101 14.21 -3.17 2.09
C VAL A 101 13.39 -2.36 3.09
N VAL A 102 12.41 -1.60 2.61
CA VAL A 102 11.50 -0.86 3.48
C VAL A 102 10.53 -1.83 4.14
N VAL A 103 10.57 -1.91 5.47
CA VAL A 103 9.65 -2.77 6.22
C VAL A 103 8.45 -1.96 6.71
N ALA A 104 7.26 -2.51 6.47
CA ALA A 104 5.99 -1.97 6.89
C ALA A 104 5.28 -2.89 7.88
N ILE A 105 4.60 -2.30 8.85
CA ILE A 105 3.75 -2.95 9.83
C ILE A 105 2.32 -2.86 9.32
N GLY A 106 1.63 -4.00 9.25
CA GLY A 106 0.25 -4.04 8.79
C GLY A 106 -0.34 -5.42 9.03
N HIS A 107 -1.67 -5.50 8.96
CA HIS A 107 -2.43 -6.72 9.24
C HIS A 107 -1.96 -7.40 10.53
N THR A 108 -1.97 -6.63 11.62
CA THR A 108 -1.29 -6.96 12.88
C THR A 108 -2.24 -6.80 14.05
N ARG A 109 -2.00 -7.58 15.09
CA ARG A 109 -2.58 -7.46 16.44
C ARG A 109 -1.51 -7.15 17.50
N ALA A 110 -0.35 -6.65 17.07
CA ALA A 110 0.79 -6.48 17.95
C ALA A 110 0.50 -5.58 19.15
N GLY A 111 1.02 -6.01 20.30
CA GLY A 111 1.07 -5.21 21.52
C GLY A 111 2.09 -4.08 21.41
N ALA A 112 2.14 -3.23 22.44
CA ALA A 112 2.99 -2.05 22.40
C ALA A 112 4.49 -2.34 22.31
N GLU A 113 4.93 -3.30 23.09
CA GLU A 113 6.33 -3.74 23.12
C GLU A 113 6.77 -4.28 21.76
N GLN A 114 5.95 -5.11 21.11
CA GLN A 114 6.25 -5.67 19.79
C GLN A 114 6.32 -4.59 18.70
N LEU A 115 5.49 -3.54 18.78
CA LEU A 115 5.56 -2.41 17.86
C LEU A 115 6.85 -1.61 18.07
N GLU A 116 7.22 -1.32 19.31
CA GLU A 116 8.48 -0.64 19.63
C GLU A 116 9.68 -1.46 19.12
N GLU A 117 9.71 -2.75 19.41
CA GLU A 117 10.75 -3.67 18.93
C GLU A 117 10.85 -3.69 17.40
N ALA A 118 9.72 -3.69 16.70
CA ALA A 118 9.68 -3.66 15.24
C ALA A 118 10.27 -2.35 14.68
N VAL A 119 9.92 -1.21 15.29
CA VAL A 119 10.46 0.09 14.90
C VAL A 119 11.96 0.18 15.19
N GLN A 120 12.41 -0.33 16.34
CA GLN A 120 13.84 -0.42 16.69
C GLN A 120 14.61 -1.39 15.79
N ALA A 121 13.95 -2.44 15.31
CA ALA A 121 14.50 -3.33 14.30
C ALA A 121 14.53 -2.70 12.89
N GLY A 122 13.92 -1.53 12.70
CA GLY A 122 14.02 -0.76 11.46
C GLY A 122 12.78 -0.79 10.58
N ALA A 123 11.60 -1.17 11.12
CA ALA A 123 10.33 -0.90 10.46
C ALA A 123 10.06 0.61 10.37
N ARG A 124 9.51 1.07 9.25
CA ARG A 124 9.38 2.51 8.93
C ARG A 124 8.01 2.94 8.45
N VAL A 125 7.09 2.01 8.20
CA VAL A 125 5.80 2.31 7.56
C VAL A 125 4.67 1.58 8.26
N SER A 126 3.51 2.21 8.40
CA SER A 126 2.24 1.57 8.70
C SER A 126 1.46 1.37 7.39
N THR A 127 1.20 0.12 7.01
CA THR A 127 0.41 -0.23 5.82
C THR A 127 -1.06 0.10 6.07
N HIS A 128 -1.70 0.79 5.10
CA HIS A 128 -3.10 1.25 5.08
C HIS A 128 -3.74 1.45 6.47
N LEU A 129 -3.08 2.27 7.31
CA LEU A 129 -3.29 2.30 8.76
C LEU A 129 -4.76 2.51 9.14
N GLY A 130 -5.28 1.58 9.96
CA GLY A 130 -6.69 1.49 10.34
C GLY A 130 -7.48 0.43 9.57
N ASN A 131 -6.91 -0.13 8.49
CA ASN A 131 -7.45 -1.27 7.76
C ASN A 131 -6.68 -2.55 8.11
N GLY A 132 -7.21 -3.71 7.71
CA GLY A 132 -6.68 -5.00 8.16
C GLY A 132 -6.66 -5.06 9.69
N SER A 133 -7.77 -4.66 10.30
CA SER A 133 -7.94 -4.43 11.73
C SER A 133 -9.23 -5.07 12.21
N GLU A 134 -9.28 -5.45 13.49
CA GLU A 134 -10.49 -6.04 14.07
C GLU A 134 -11.67 -5.03 14.08
N PRO A 135 -12.92 -5.48 13.85
CA PRO A 135 -14.08 -4.59 13.90
C PRO A 135 -14.29 -3.92 15.25
N MET A 136 -13.83 -4.57 16.33
CA MET A 136 -13.90 -4.04 17.68
C MET A 136 -12.52 -4.10 18.34
N LEU A 137 -11.99 -2.92 18.66
CA LEU A 137 -10.70 -2.75 19.32
C LEU A 137 -10.87 -2.17 20.73
N PRO A 138 -9.92 -2.41 21.65
CA PRO A 138 -9.84 -1.67 22.90
C PRO A 138 -9.78 -0.16 22.62
N ARG A 139 -10.53 0.61 23.42
CA ARG A 139 -10.68 2.07 23.21
C ARG A 139 -9.34 2.82 23.13
N HIS A 140 -8.39 2.50 24.00
CA HIS A 140 -7.07 3.16 24.07
C HIS A 140 -5.87 2.23 23.84
N PRO A 141 -5.78 1.02 24.40
CA PRO A 141 -4.61 0.17 24.18
C PRO A 141 -4.76 -0.63 22.87
N ASN A 142 -4.58 0.05 21.73
CA ASN A 142 -4.58 -0.59 20.41
C ASN A 142 -3.39 -0.12 19.56
N TYR A 143 -3.03 -0.92 18.57
CA TYR A 143 -1.88 -0.68 17.68
C TYR A 143 -2.08 0.52 16.75
N ILE A 144 -3.31 0.98 16.53
CA ILE A 144 -3.59 2.15 15.68
C ILE A 144 -3.08 3.41 16.37
N TRP A 145 -3.42 3.62 17.65
CA TRP A 145 -2.98 4.81 18.39
C TRP A 145 -1.47 4.89 18.54
N GLN A 146 -0.83 3.74 18.78
CA GLN A 146 0.63 3.68 18.90
C GLN A 146 1.32 4.04 17.60
N GLN A 147 0.87 3.43 16.49
CA GLN A 147 1.42 3.75 15.17
C GLN A 147 1.14 5.19 14.77
N LEU A 148 -0.03 5.76 15.11
CA LEU A 148 -0.34 7.16 14.85
C LEU A 148 0.59 8.12 15.63
N ALA A 149 0.89 7.79 16.89
CA ALA A 149 1.71 8.61 17.77
C ALA A 149 3.22 8.54 17.48
N ASP A 150 3.70 7.48 16.81
CA ASP A 150 5.13 7.30 16.54
C ASP A 150 5.59 8.07 15.28
N ASP A 151 6.32 9.17 15.47
CA ASP A 151 6.85 10.02 14.39
C ASP A 151 7.95 9.34 13.54
N ARG A 152 8.51 8.21 14.00
CA ARG A 152 9.47 7.42 13.21
C ARG A 152 8.77 6.70 12.06
N LEU A 153 7.47 6.40 12.21
CA LEU A 153 6.67 5.70 11.22
C LEU A 153 5.99 6.65 10.23
N TRP A 154 6.20 6.38 8.94
CA TRP A 154 5.30 6.80 7.88
C TRP A 154 3.98 6.02 7.97
N ALA A 155 2.89 6.56 7.42
CA ALA A 155 1.64 5.81 7.30
C ALA A 155 1.05 6.01 5.92
N THR A 156 0.62 4.90 5.31
CA THR A 156 -0.16 4.92 4.07
C THR A 156 -1.64 4.93 4.40
N PHE A 157 -2.44 5.67 3.63
CA PHE A 157 -3.90 5.75 3.76
C PHE A 157 -4.55 5.54 2.40
N ILE A 158 -5.77 4.97 2.39
CA ILE A 158 -6.61 4.79 1.22
C ILE A 158 -7.75 5.82 1.27
N PRO A 159 -7.62 6.97 0.60
CA PRO A 159 -8.62 8.04 0.69
C PRO A 159 -9.75 7.88 -0.33
N ASP A 160 -10.36 6.71 -0.43
CA ASP A 160 -11.48 6.46 -1.34
C ASP A 160 -12.85 6.87 -0.75
N GLY A 161 -12.89 7.15 0.55
CA GLY A 161 -14.11 7.46 1.29
C GLY A 161 -14.86 6.23 1.80
N HIS A 162 -14.34 5.03 1.52
CA HIS A 162 -14.91 3.74 1.94
C HIS A 162 -14.06 3.08 3.03
N HIS A 163 -12.73 3.03 2.84
CA HIS A 163 -11.79 2.46 3.81
C HIS A 163 -11.72 3.32 5.07
N LEU A 164 -11.74 4.64 4.90
CA LEU A 164 -11.72 5.59 6.01
C LEU A 164 -12.80 6.63 5.80
N ALA A 165 -13.72 6.72 6.76
CA ALA A 165 -14.69 7.81 6.80
C ALA A 165 -13.96 9.17 6.87
N PRO A 166 -14.48 10.25 6.25
CA PRO A 166 -13.80 11.53 6.17
C PRO A 166 -13.26 12.08 7.51
N PRO A 167 -13.98 12.02 8.64
CA PRO A 167 -13.45 12.48 9.92
C PRO A 167 -12.28 11.63 10.44
N VAL A 168 -12.30 10.31 10.19
CA VAL A 168 -11.23 9.38 10.60
C VAL A 168 -9.97 9.69 9.80
N LEU A 169 -10.09 9.78 8.47
CA LEU A 169 -8.98 10.18 7.60
C LEU A 169 -8.41 11.52 8.06
N LYS A 170 -9.25 12.54 8.25
CA LYS A 170 -8.81 13.88 8.68
C LYS A 170 -8.03 13.85 9.99
N ALA A 171 -8.48 13.08 10.98
CA ALA A 171 -7.79 12.94 12.27
C ALA A 171 -6.42 12.25 12.11
N MET A 172 -6.36 11.15 11.36
CA MET A 172 -5.13 10.41 11.11
C MET A 172 -4.10 11.25 10.33
N LEU A 173 -4.54 12.03 9.35
CA LEU A 173 -3.66 12.94 8.61
C LEU A 173 -3.13 14.08 9.46
N ARG A 174 -3.91 14.60 10.42
CA ARG A 174 -3.43 15.60 11.38
C ARG A 174 -2.37 15.04 12.33
N ALA A 175 -2.50 13.77 12.72
CA ALA A 175 -1.49 13.08 13.52
C ALA A 175 -0.20 12.88 12.70
N LYS A 176 -0.31 12.36 11.47
CA LYS A 176 0.87 12.00 10.66
C LYS A 176 1.49 13.11 9.84
N ARG A 177 0.78 14.19 9.53
CA ARG A 177 1.32 15.38 8.85
C ARG A 177 2.11 15.04 7.58
N ASP A 178 3.41 15.34 7.54
CA ASP A 178 4.31 15.09 6.42
C ASP A 178 4.75 13.62 6.30
N LYS A 179 4.40 12.77 7.29
CA LYS A 179 4.58 11.31 7.27
C LYS A 179 3.38 10.54 6.69
N ALA A 180 2.33 11.25 6.26
CA ALA A 180 1.21 10.64 5.58
C ALA A 180 1.45 10.47 4.07
N LEU A 181 1.12 9.29 3.57
CA LEU A 181 1.22 8.87 2.17
C LEU A 181 -0.16 8.39 1.69
N PHE A 182 -0.49 8.59 0.41
CA PHE A 182 -1.71 8.05 -0.17
C PHE A 182 -1.41 6.90 -1.12
N VAL A 183 -2.13 5.81 -0.94
CA VAL A 183 -2.08 4.61 -1.78
C VAL A 183 -3.49 4.34 -2.30
N SER A 184 -3.59 3.73 -3.47
CA SER A 184 -4.90 3.32 -3.96
C SER A 184 -5.36 2.03 -3.31
N ASP A 185 -4.43 1.10 -3.02
CA ASP A 185 -4.74 -0.30 -2.73
C ASP A 185 -5.72 -0.90 -3.77
N SER A 186 -5.61 -0.40 -5.01
CA SER A 186 -6.56 -0.76 -6.06
C SER A 186 -6.25 -2.15 -6.57
N VAL A 187 -7.30 -2.96 -6.65
CA VAL A 187 -7.24 -4.29 -7.23
C VAL A 187 -7.79 -4.27 -8.66
N ARG A 188 -7.75 -5.42 -9.33
CA ARG A 188 -8.14 -5.60 -10.74
C ARG A 188 -9.55 -5.11 -11.11
N PHE A 189 -10.40 -4.77 -10.14
CA PHE A 189 -11.77 -4.30 -10.34
C PHE A 189 -11.87 -2.78 -10.56
N GLY A 190 -10.78 -2.03 -10.36
CA GLY A 190 -10.74 -0.61 -10.69
C GLY A 190 -11.11 -0.36 -12.16
N GLY A 191 -12.11 0.50 -12.39
CA GLY A 191 -12.63 0.80 -13.73
C GLY A 191 -13.59 -0.23 -14.34
N MET A 192 -13.93 -1.31 -13.63
CA MET A 192 -14.96 -2.25 -14.05
C MET A 192 -16.38 -1.75 -13.72
N ALA A 193 -17.39 -2.28 -14.40
CA ALA A 193 -18.79 -2.02 -14.06
C ALA A 193 -19.14 -2.60 -12.68
N PRO A 194 -20.18 -2.09 -12.00
CA PRO A 194 -20.68 -2.71 -10.77
C PRO A 194 -21.13 -4.16 -11.01
N GLY A 195 -20.84 -5.05 -10.06
CA GLY A 195 -21.15 -6.46 -10.20
C GLY A 195 -20.46 -7.38 -9.18
N ALA A 196 -20.76 -8.68 -9.28
CA ALA A 196 -20.12 -9.72 -8.48
C ALA A 196 -19.00 -10.41 -9.28
N TYR A 197 -17.87 -10.65 -8.63
CA TYR A 197 -16.67 -11.17 -9.28
C TYR A 197 -15.94 -12.21 -8.43
N GLY A 198 -15.32 -13.18 -9.10
CA GLY A 198 -14.31 -14.04 -8.49
C GLY A 198 -12.99 -13.29 -8.26
N SER A 199 -12.43 -13.44 -7.07
CA SER A 199 -11.22 -12.78 -6.61
C SER A 199 -10.30 -13.74 -5.84
N PRO A 200 -8.97 -13.71 -6.08
CA PRO A 200 -8.01 -14.41 -5.23
C PRO A 200 -8.00 -13.93 -3.77
N ILE A 201 -8.53 -12.72 -3.52
CA ILE A 201 -8.67 -12.07 -2.22
C ILE A 201 -10.16 -12.02 -1.88
N GLY A 202 -10.56 -12.55 -0.72
CA GLY A 202 -11.98 -12.58 -0.32
C GLY A 202 -12.87 -13.56 -1.09
N GLY A 203 -12.33 -14.32 -2.06
CA GLY A 203 -13.06 -15.36 -2.80
C GLY A 203 -14.06 -14.80 -3.81
N GLN A 204 -15.25 -14.43 -3.34
CA GLN A 204 -16.24 -13.70 -4.14
C GLN A 204 -16.33 -12.27 -3.60
N VAL A 205 -16.34 -11.28 -4.47
CA VAL A 205 -16.42 -9.87 -4.11
C VAL A 205 -17.55 -9.18 -4.86
N VAL A 206 -18.06 -8.10 -4.29
CA VAL A 206 -19.10 -7.26 -4.89
C VAL A 206 -18.55 -5.84 -5.03
N LEU A 207 -18.54 -5.34 -6.28
CA LEU A 207 -18.28 -3.94 -6.61
C LEU A 207 -19.62 -3.21 -6.73
N GLN A 208 -19.85 -2.26 -5.84
CA GLN A 208 -21.06 -1.43 -5.85
C GLN A 208 -20.94 -0.23 -6.80
N ALA A 209 -22.08 0.37 -7.14
CA ALA A 209 -22.15 1.54 -8.03
C ALA A 209 -21.42 2.79 -7.48
N ASN A 210 -21.26 2.88 -6.17
CA ASN A 210 -20.49 3.94 -5.51
C ASN A 210 -18.97 3.64 -5.40
N GLY A 211 -18.50 2.55 -6.01
CA GLY A 211 -17.10 2.13 -5.98
C GLY A 211 -16.67 1.31 -4.75
N LEU A 212 -17.58 1.04 -3.80
CA LEU A 212 -17.29 0.19 -2.65
C LEU A 212 -17.04 -1.26 -3.12
N LEU A 213 -15.90 -1.82 -2.72
CA LEU A 213 -15.52 -3.20 -3.01
C LEU A 213 -15.41 -4.00 -1.70
N HIS A 214 -16.28 -4.99 -1.53
CA HIS A 214 -16.32 -5.81 -0.32
C HIS A 214 -16.43 -7.29 -0.64
N THR A 215 -16.16 -8.14 0.34
CA THR A 215 -16.40 -9.59 0.20
C THR A 215 -17.89 -9.87 0.10
N ALA A 216 -18.28 -10.87 -0.68
CA ALA A 216 -19.67 -11.30 -0.78
C ALA A 216 -20.17 -11.96 0.53
N ALA A 217 -19.25 -12.50 1.34
CA ALA A 217 -19.56 -13.14 2.61
C ALA A 217 -19.91 -12.12 3.70
N ASP A 218 -19.22 -10.98 3.74
CA ASP A 218 -19.45 -9.90 4.70
C ASP A 218 -19.19 -8.52 4.05
N PRO A 219 -20.22 -7.65 3.94
CA PRO A 219 -20.05 -6.31 3.37
C PRO A 219 -19.20 -5.36 4.22
N ASN A 220 -18.88 -5.73 5.46
CA ASN A 220 -17.96 -4.96 6.31
C ASN A 220 -16.49 -5.31 6.09
N ILE A 221 -16.19 -6.37 5.33
CA ILE A 221 -14.82 -6.77 5.01
C ILE A 221 -14.50 -6.29 3.59
N LEU A 222 -13.62 -5.29 3.48
CA LEU A 222 -13.14 -4.78 2.20
C LEU A 222 -12.08 -5.70 1.60
N ALA A 223 -12.04 -5.78 0.27
CA ALA A 223 -11.13 -6.65 -0.48
C ALA A 223 -10.24 -5.83 -1.44
N GLY A 224 -9.57 -4.83 -0.87
CA GLY A 224 -8.89 -3.76 -1.60
C GLY A 224 -9.87 -2.68 -2.09
N SER A 225 -9.39 -1.77 -2.93
CA SER A 225 -10.21 -0.69 -3.51
C SER A 225 -10.45 -0.85 -5.02
N ALA A 226 -11.43 -0.11 -5.52
CA ALA A 226 -11.64 0.10 -6.96
C ALA A 226 -11.35 1.55 -7.38
N SER A 227 -10.72 2.35 -6.50
CA SER A 227 -10.49 3.78 -6.72
C SER A 227 -9.08 4.07 -7.25
N SER A 228 -8.96 5.10 -8.08
CA SER A 228 -7.68 5.57 -8.58
C SER A 228 -6.98 6.49 -7.57
N LEU A 229 -5.67 6.71 -7.74
CA LEU A 229 -4.94 7.73 -6.97
C LEU A 229 -5.48 9.15 -7.26
N ALA A 230 -6.00 9.41 -8.46
CA ALA A 230 -6.60 10.70 -8.81
C ALA A 230 -7.88 10.96 -8.01
N ASP A 231 -8.73 9.94 -7.86
CA ASP A 231 -9.92 10.00 -6.99
C ASP A 231 -9.50 10.23 -5.53
N GLY A 232 -8.44 9.54 -5.09
CA GLY A 232 -7.87 9.72 -3.77
C GLY A 232 -7.40 11.15 -3.48
N ILE A 233 -6.69 11.79 -4.43
CA ILE A 233 -6.27 13.19 -4.32
C ILE A 233 -7.49 14.11 -4.21
N ALA A 234 -8.47 13.94 -5.10
CA ALA A 234 -9.70 14.74 -5.09
C ALA A 234 -10.45 14.60 -3.75
N ASN A 235 -10.56 13.38 -3.25
CA ASN A 235 -11.20 13.07 -1.98
C ASN A 235 -10.48 13.71 -0.79
N VAL A 236 -9.15 13.65 -0.72
CA VAL A 236 -8.39 14.27 0.38
C VAL A 236 -8.64 15.77 0.45
N VAL A 237 -8.60 16.46 -0.70
CA VAL A 237 -8.84 17.91 -0.76
C VAL A 237 -10.28 18.24 -0.34
N ARG A 238 -11.25 17.39 -0.69
CA ARG A 238 -12.66 17.58 -0.31
C ARG A 238 -12.95 17.26 1.16
N PHE A 239 -12.32 16.22 1.70
CA PHE A 239 -12.64 15.65 3.02
C PHE A 239 -11.85 16.30 4.16
N THR A 240 -10.74 16.95 3.85
CA THR A 240 -9.75 17.39 4.84
C THR A 240 -9.32 18.83 4.59
N ASP A 241 -8.37 19.32 5.38
CA ASP A 241 -7.84 20.68 5.25
C ASP A 241 -6.59 20.72 4.35
N LEU A 242 -6.21 19.60 3.72
CA LEU A 242 -5.03 19.53 2.87
C LEU A 242 -5.29 20.23 1.53
N SER A 243 -4.32 21.04 1.12
CA SER A 243 -4.29 21.62 -0.22
C SER A 243 -4.03 20.58 -1.30
N LEU A 244 -4.37 20.90 -2.56
CA LEU A 244 -4.01 20.08 -3.71
C LEU A 244 -2.50 19.81 -3.79
N ALA A 245 -1.68 20.80 -3.46
CA ALA A 245 -0.22 20.67 -3.44
C ALA A 245 0.25 19.64 -2.41
N GLU A 246 -0.28 19.68 -1.18
CA GLU A 246 0.05 18.69 -0.15
C GLU A 246 -0.44 17.29 -0.52
N ALA A 247 -1.62 17.18 -1.15
CA ALA A 247 -2.14 15.90 -1.61
C ALA A 247 -1.29 15.30 -2.73
N VAL A 248 -0.83 16.11 -3.69
CA VAL A 248 0.11 15.68 -4.73
C VAL A 248 1.45 15.27 -4.13
N GLN A 249 1.97 16.00 -3.14
CA GLN A 249 3.21 15.61 -2.45
C GLN A 249 3.11 14.23 -1.79
N ALA A 250 1.95 13.89 -1.20
CA ALA A 250 1.70 12.61 -0.54
C ALA A 250 1.66 11.40 -1.48
N VAL A 251 1.54 11.61 -2.79
CA VAL A 251 1.62 10.55 -3.82
C VAL A 251 2.88 10.64 -4.70
N THR A 252 3.72 11.66 -4.52
CA THR A 252 4.91 11.91 -5.35
C THR A 252 6.20 11.98 -4.52
N ILE A 253 6.54 13.15 -3.98
CA ILE A 253 7.84 13.39 -3.32
C ILE A 253 7.96 12.67 -1.98
N ARG A 254 6.87 12.52 -1.23
CA ARG A 254 6.89 11.84 0.07
C ARG A 254 7.17 10.34 -0.06
N PRO A 255 6.48 9.57 -0.92
CA PRO A 255 6.84 8.17 -1.13
C PRO A 255 8.24 8.02 -1.75
N ALA A 256 8.65 8.92 -2.66
CA ALA A 256 10.03 8.90 -3.18
C ALA A 256 11.08 9.09 -2.08
N LYS A 257 10.84 10.02 -1.14
CA LYS A 257 11.70 10.26 0.04
C LYS A 257 11.75 9.04 0.96
N LEU A 258 10.61 8.41 1.27
CA LEU A 258 10.55 7.19 2.08
C LEU A 258 11.40 6.08 1.45
N MET A 259 11.24 5.87 0.15
CA MET A 259 11.88 4.77 -0.59
C MET A 259 13.34 5.05 -1.00
N GLY A 260 13.86 6.26 -0.75
CA GLY A 260 15.21 6.66 -1.18
C GLY A 260 15.34 6.83 -2.69
N PHE A 261 14.25 7.15 -3.40
CA PHE A 261 14.27 7.35 -4.85
C PHE A 261 14.62 8.80 -5.21
N GLU A 262 15.90 9.11 -5.30
CA GLU A 262 16.41 10.49 -5.51
C GLU A 262 16.01 11.10 -6.86
N ALA A 263 15.83 10.28 -7.90
CA ALA A 263 15.49 10.74 -9.24
C ALA A 263 13.99 10.96 -9.48
N LEU A 264 13.12 10.69 -8.48
CA LEU A 264 11.67 10.63 -8.62
C LEU A 264 10.93 11.62 -7.71
N GLY A 265 9.67 11.89 -8.05
CA GLY A 265 8.71 12.56 -7.16
C GLY A 265 8.81 14.08 -7.10
N ALA A 266 9.79 14.71 -7.76
CA ALA A 266 9.87 16.17 -7.87
C ALA A 266 10.10 16.62 -9.32
N LEU A 267 9.65 17.84 -9.61
CA LEU A 267 9.83 18.51 -10.89
C LEU A 267 11.01 19.48 -10.79
N ARG A 268 12.21 19.00 -11.13
CA ARG A 268 13.44 19.81 -11.14
C ARG A 268 14.31 19.43 -12.34
N PRO A 269 15.08 20.37 -12.93
CA PRO A 269 16.06 20.05 -13.95
C PRO A 269 17.01 18.93 -13.49
N GLY A 270 17.31 17.99 -14.38
CA GLY A 270 18.15 16.81 -14.10
C GLY A 270 17.43 15.60 -13.49
N MET A 271 16.18 15.75 -13.04
CA MET A 271 15.38 14.62 -12.58
C MET A 271 14.77 13.84 -13.74
N ARG A 272 14.32 12.61 -13.44
CA ARG A 272 13.64 11.77 -14.43
C ARG A 272 12.30 12.42 -14.81
N ALA A 273 12.01 12.49 -16.11
CA ALA A 273 10.78 13.07 -16.64
C ALA A 273 9.58 12.10 -16.51
N ASP A 274 9.18 11.85 -15.27
CA ASP A 274 7.94 11.15 -14.91
C ASP A 274 6.90 12.20 -14.51
N LEU A 275 5.95 12.48 -15.41
CA LEU A 275 5.01 13.60 -15.28
C LEU A 275 3.58 13.13 -15.45
N THR A 276 2.66 13.77 -14.73
CA THR A 276 1.22 13.62 -14.92
C THR A 276 0.62 14.99 -15.16
N LEU A 277 0.05 15.19 -16.34
CA LEU A 277 -0.73 16.37 -16.67
C LEU A 277 -2.18 16.06 -16.35
N PHE A 278 -2.83 16.98 -15.64
CA PHE A 278 -4.23 16.83 -15.26
C PHE A 278 -4.93 18.18 -15.26
N ARG A 279 -6.25 18.14 -15.45
CA ARG A 279 -7.13 19.26 -15.15
C ARG A 279 -7.67 19.10 -13.75
N TYR A 280 -7.76 20.21 -13.02
CA TYR A 280 -8.49 20.27 -11.76
C TYR A 280 -9.80 21.01 -12.02
N GLU A 281 -10.90 20.25 -12.09
CA GLU A 281 -12.20 20.76 -12.54
C GLU A 281 -13.00 21.39 -11.37
N PRO A 282 -13.94 22.32 -11.67
CA PRO A 282 -14.87 22.81 -10.66
C PRO A 282 -15.59 21.64 -9.96
N GLY A 283 -15.56 21.61 -8.63
CA GLY A 283 -16.04 20.47 -7.84
C GLY A 283 -14.93 19.52 -7.35
N GLY A 284 -13.67 19.77 -7.72
CA GLY A 284 -12.49 19.12 -7.14
C GLY A 284 -12.04 17.85 -7.84
N ALA A 285 -12.61 17.52 -9.01
CA ALA A 285 -12.20 16.34 -9.77
C ALA A 285 -10.80 16.53 -10.39
N VAL A 286 -9.97 15.49 -10.29
CA VAL A 286 -8.64 15.42 -10.91
C VAL A 286 -8.73 14.55 -12.15
N VAL A 287 -8.68 15.18 -13.33
CA VAL A 287 -8.79 14.49 -14.62
C VAL A 287 -7.44 14.41 -15.29
N VAL A 288 -6.82 13.24 -15.28
CA VAL A 288 -5.54 12.99 -15.98
C VAL A 288 -5.75 13.11 -17.49
N THR A 289 -4.93 13.94 -18.14
CA THR A 289 -4.95 14.17 -19.59
C THR A 289 -3.76 13.52 -20.29
N GLU A 290 -2.62 13.44 -19.62
CA GLU A 290 -1.42 12.81 -20.16
C GLU A 290 -0.53 12.27 -19.03
N THR A 291 0.09 11.12 -19.27
CA THR A 291 1.15 10.57 -18.41
C THR A 291 2.41 10.40 -19.23
N VAL A 292 3.51 10.93 -18.72
CA VAL A 292 4.85 10.82 -19.31
C VAL A 292 5.68 9.94 -18.37
N ALA A 293 6.35 8.92 -18.92
CA ALA A 293 7.27 8.06 -18.18
C ALA A 293 8.64 8.05 -18.87
N ALA A 294 9.66 8.49 -18.14
CA ALA A 294 11.03 8.70 -18.62
C ALA A 294 11.07 9.51 -19.94
N GLY A 295 10.31 10.62 -19.98
CA GLY A 295 10.27 11.52 -21.12
C GLY A 295 9.43 11.05 -22.32
N ALA A 296 8.79 9.87 -22.24
CA ALA A 296 7.87 9.40 -23.28
C ALA A 296 6.42 9.45 -22.80
N SER A 297 5.53 9.99 -23.63
CA SER A 297 4.09 9.88 -23.39
C SER A 297 3.66 8.42 -23.44
N VAL A 298 3.01 7.93 -22.38
CA VAL A 298 2.53 6.55 -22.24
C VAL A 298 1.00 6.47 -22.15
N TYR A 299 0.35 7.62 -21.94
CA TYR A 299 -1.09 7.77 -21.94
C TYR A 299 -1.44 9.18 -22.39
N ARG A 300 -2.46 9.31 -23.25
CA ARG A 300 -3.07 10.58 -23.62
C ARG A 300 -4.56 10.35 -23.81
N ARG A 301 -5.38 11.23 -23.23
CA ARG A 301 -6.84 11.21 -23.37
C ARG A 301 -7.30 11.86 -24.68
#